data_AF-A0A939VHP1-F1
#
_entry.id   AF-A0A939VHP1-F1
#
_cell.length_a   1.000
_cell.length_b   1.000
_cell.length_c   1.000
_cell.angle_alpha   90.00
_cell.angle_beta   90.00
_cell.angle_gamma   90.00
#
_symmetry.space_group_name_H-M   'P 1'
#
loop_
_entity.id
_entity.type
_entity.pdbx_description
1 polymer ?
#
loop_
_entity_poly.entity_id
_entity_poly.type
_entity_poly.pdbx_seq_one_letter_code
_entity_poly.pdbx_strand_id
1 'polypeptide(L)'
;MKRLFLSACFMLALLLTGCQPDPTPRTATKEKELADPELAVEGIPSSAIESGAKFTITVSTQSEGLVKVSTDKPAVAIAKAKGDNKFEVSAVAAVDTDVKLTVSQDQVPRKYKFASVEYSFKVKGTGAIALPGKNDDIPGTAVSYEEASGDVVSPERGLYHAHEVHSGTEPISGASVKALRATGHTLWLLEFYLTDFMTSSISTAYLNKMEECFDAIREGGVKAIVRFAYRNNNNNANEDKDPEVHQALVHVEQVAPILRKNEDILFCLQAGFIGTWGEWYYTTHFASMSARKQLTDALLEAVPASRQIQLRTPAFKMSMYNLALKDT
;
A
#
# COMPACT_ATOMS: atom_id res chain seq x y z
N MET A 1 -1.02 7.25 2.51
CA MET A 1 0.31 6.63 2.72
C MET A 1 0.34 5.29 1.99
N LYS A 2 1.19 5.12 0.97
CA LYS A 2 1.28 3.90 0.16
C LYS A 2 1.94 2.78 1.00
N ARG A 3 1.37 1.57 1.01
CA ARG A 3 1.82 0.47 1.89
C ARG A 3 2.99 -0.29 1.23
N LEU A 4 4.04 -0.55 2.00
CA LEU A 4 5.24 -1.29 1.59
C LEU A 4 5.33 -2.57 2.43
N PHE A 5 5.00 -3.73 1.83
CA PHE A 5 4.99 -5.04 2.49
C PHE A 5 6.20 -5.91 2.11
N LEU A 6 6.62 -6.74 3.08
CA LEU A 6 7.74 -7.68 3.00
C LEU A 6 7.35 -8.95 2.23
N SER A 7 8.27 -9.50 1.43
CA SER A 7 8.21 -10.89 0.97
C SER A 7 8.94 -11.78 1.98
N ALA A 8 8.22 -12.73 2.59
CA ALA A 8 8.75 -13.72 3.51
C ALA A 8 9.20 -14.96 2.72
N CYS A 9 10.43 -14.93 2.18
CA CYS A 9 11.11 -16.14 1.72
C CYS A 9 12.62 -15.97 1.87
N PHE A 10 13.25 -16.93 2.55
CA PHE A 10 14.69 -17.13 2.81
C PHE A 10 15.33 -16.36 3.97
N MET A 11 15.30 -16.99 5.14
CA MET A 11 16.14 -16.67 6.30
C MET A 11 16.96 -17.92 6.65
N LEU A 12 18.16 -18.06 6.11
CA LEU A 12 19.23 -18.85 6.73
C LEU A 12 20.60 -18.47 6.15
N ALA A 13 21.58 -18.34 7.04
CA ALA A 13 22.99 -17.99 6.81
C ALA A 13 23.31 -16.49 6.68
N LEU A 14 23.42 -15.81 7.84
CA LEU A 14 24.54 -14.89 8.09
C LEU A 14 24.65 -14.62 9.61
N LEU A 15 25.46 -15.44 10.28
CA LEU A 15 26.03 -15.12 11.60
C LEU A 15 27.54 -15.11 11.40
N LEU A 16 28.21 -14.15 12.06
CA LEU A 16 29.65 -13.90 12.12
C LEU A 16 30.19 -12.93 11.05
N THR A 17 30.22 -11.64 11.39
CA THR A 17 31.47 -10.93 11.74
C THR A 17 31.12 -9.53 12.22
N GLY A 18 31.61 -9.17 13.41
CA GLY A 18 31.44 -7.84 13.99
C GLY A 18 32.45 -6.83 13.44
N CYS A 19 32.03 -5.56 13.38
CA CYS A 19 32.94 -4.41 13.41
C CYS A 19 32.17 -3.21 14.00
N GLN A 20 32.81 -2.52 14.95
CA GLN A 20 32.24 -1.55 15.89
C GLN A 20 32.01 -0.15 15.27
N PRO A 21 31.11 0.69 15.84
CA PRO A 21 30.86 2.06 15.37
C PRO A 21 31.91 3.08 15.85
N ASP A 22 32.22 4.03 14.97
CA ASP A 22 33.15 5.17 15.13
C ASP A 22 32.62 6.23 16.12
N PRO A 23 33.41 6.68 17.12
CA PRO A 23 33.01 7.67 18.10
C PRO A 23 33.42 9.10 17.66
N THR A 24 32.65 9.72 16.76
CA THR A 24 32.75 11.17 16.55
C THR A 24 31.42 11.87 16.87
N PRO A 25 31.38 12.81 17.85
CA PRO A 25 30.15 13.50 18.21
C PRO A 25 29.77 14.52 17.13
N ARG A 26 28.60 14.33 16.50
CA ARG A 26 27.98 15.37 15.67
C ARG A 26 27.32 16.42 16.55
N THR A 27 27.74 17.66 16.42
CA THR A 27 27.10 18.84 17.01
C THR A 27 25.67 18.99 16.50
N ALA A 28 24.69 18.86 17.39
CA ALA A 28 23.27 19.06 17.12
C ALA A 28 22.96 20.57 17.00
N THR A 29 22.54 21.00 15.83
CA THR A 29 21.77 22.24 15.68
C THR A 29 20.45 22.07 16.44
N LYS A 30 20.18 22.94 17.43
CA LYS A 30 18.90 22.96 18.15
C LYS A 30 17.77 23.20 17.16
N GLU A 31 17.03 22.15 16.82
CA GLU A 31 15.71 22.31 16.22
C GLU A 31 14.86 23.13 17.19
N LYS A 32 14.33 24.27 16.73
CA LYS A 32 13.35 25.07 17.46
C LYS A 32 12.12 24.19 17.68
N GLU A 33 11.88 23.74 18.90
CA GLU A 33 10.67 22.98 19.29
C GLU A 33 9.46 23.86 18.96
N LEU A 34 8.64 23.45 17.97
CA LEU A 34 7.38 24.14 17.70
C LEU A 34 6.33 23.55 18.65
N ALA A 35 5.47 24.40 19.20
CA ALA A 35 4.45 23.99 20.16
C ALA A 35 3.53 22.91 19.57
N ASP A 36 3.21 21.88 20.36
CA ASP A 36 2.29 20.81 19.94
C ASP A 36 0.93 21.40 19.51
N PRO A 37 0.33 20.91 18.41
CA PRO A 37 -0.97 21.40 17.97
C PRO A 37 -2.03 21.01 19.01
N GLU A 38 -2.75 22.02 19.51
CA GLU A 38 -3.81 21.82 20.49
C GLU A 38 -5.12 21.41 19.80
N LEU A 39 -5.75 20.34 20.32
CA LEU A 39 -7.02 19.82 19.84
C LEU A 39 -8.11 20.11 20.88
N ALA A 40 -9.06 20.99 20.54
CA ALA A 40 -10.19 21.31 21.41
C ALA A 40 -11.46 20.62 20.90
N VAL A 41 -12.20 19.96 21.79
CA VAL A 41 -13.45 19.24 21.47
C VAL A 41 -14.57 19.75 22.37
N GLU A 42 -15.66 20.19 21.76
CA GLU A 42 -16.86 20.72 22.43
C GLU A 42 -18.11 19.93 22.04
N GLY A 43 -19.19 20.05 22.82
CA GLY A 43 -20.49 19.38 22.55
C GLY A 43 -20.56 17.92 23.01
N ILE A 44 -19.66 17.53 23.90
CA ILE A 44 -19.61 16.18 24.47
C ILE A 44 -20.78 16.00 25.45
N PRO A 45 -21.53 14.89 25.37
CA PRO A 45 -22.59 14.62 26.34
C PRO A 45 -22.03 14.58 27.75
N SER A 46 -22.53 15.45 28.63
CA SER A 46 -22.16 15.49 30.05
C SER A 46 -22.86 14.41 30.89
N SER A 47 -23.78 13.66 30.28
CA SER A 47 -24.58 12.60 30.89
C SER A 47 -24.70 11.38 29.97
N ALA A 48 -25.24 10.29 30.51
CA ALA A 48 -25.54 9.11 29.71
C ALA A 48 -26.49 9.46 28.56
N ILE A 49 -26.23 8.88 27.38
CA ILE A 49 -27.05 9.10 26.18
C ILE A 49 -27.98 7.91 25.95
N GLU A 50 -29.14 8.16 25.36
CA GLU A 50 -30.06 7.08 24.99
C GLU A 50 -29.54 6.28 23.80
N SER A 51 -29.87 4.99 23.74
CA SER A 51 -29.52 4.14 22.60
C SER A 51 -30.10 4.71 21.30
N GLY A 52 -29.24 4.91 20.30
CA GLY A 52 -29.63 5.49 19.00
C GLY A 52 -29.66 7.02 18.95
N ALA A 53 -29.29 7.71 20.05
CA ALA A 53 -29.20 9.16 20.07
C ALA A 53 -28.08 9.67 19.14
N LYS A 54 -28.39 10.72 18.37
CA LYS A 54 -27.39 11.48 17.61
C LYS A 54 -26.92 12.66 18.45
N PHE A 55 -25.62 12.89 18.47
CA PHE A 55 -25.04 14.10 19.06
C PHE A 55 -24.03 14.71 18.09
N THR A 56 -23.69 15.98 18.32
CA THR A 56 -22.74 16.71 17.48
C THR A 56 -21.57 17.11 18.34
N ILE A 57 -20.36 16.75 17.90
CA ILE A 57 -19.13 17.25 18.52
C ILE A 57 -18.49 18.29 17.60
N THR A 58 -18.02 19.39 18.17
CA THR A 58 -17.26 20.37 17.41
C THR A 58 -15.79 20.15 17.73
N VAL A 59 -14.97 19.92 16.70
CA VAL A 59 -13.52 19.81 16.87
C VAL A 59 -12.91 21.09 16.30
N SER A 60 -12.05 21.74 17.07
CA SER A 60 -11.27 22.88 16.60
C SER A 60 -9.79 22.57 16.74
N THR A 61 -9.04 22.91 15.70
CA THR A 61 -7.59 22.65 15.62
C THR A 61 -6.90 23.95 15.20
N GLN A 62 -5.71 24.21 15.74
CA GLN A 62 -4.92 25.40 15.40
C GLN A 62 -4.13 25.26 14.08
N SER A 63 -4.17 24.09 13.43
CA SER A 63 -3.41 23.77 12.22
C SER A 63 -4.26 23.01 11.20
N GLU A 64 -4.10 23.31 9.90
CA GLU A 64 -4.79 22.56 8.84
C GLU A 64 -4.36 21.08 8.87
N GLY A 65 -5.27 20.19 9.25
CA GLY A 65 -5.05 18.74 9.33
C GLY A 65 -6.38 17.99 9.30
N LEU A 66 -6.37 16.78 8.74
CA LEU A 66 -7.55 15.91 8.75
C LEU A 66 -7.75 15.36 10.16
N VAL A 67 -8.97 15.34 10.69
CA VAL A 67 -9.26 14.74 12.01
C VAL A 67 -9.83 13.34 11.81
N LYS A 68 -9.32 12.37 12.57
CA LYS A 68 -9.83 11.00 12.63
C LYS A 68 -10.58 10.76 13.93
N VAL A 69 -11.78 10.18 13.83
CA VAL A 69 -12.63 9.79 14.97
C VAL A 69 -12.84 8.28 14.94
N SER A 70 -12.67 7.60 16.07
CA SER A 70 -12.89 6.15 16.22
C SER A 70 -13.49 5.76 17.56
N THR A 71 -14.12 4.58 17.63
CA THR A 71 -14.64 3.99 18.88
C THR A 71 -13.99 2.63 19.16
N ASP A 72 -13.90 2.25 20.44
CA ASP A 72 -13.37 0.96 20.90
C ASP A 72 -14.33 -0.21 20.73
N LYS A 73 -15.63 0.07 20.64
CA LYS A 73 -16.72 -0.89 20.46
C LYS A 73 -17.38 -0.69 19.08
N PRO A 74 -18.12 -1.70 18.56
CA PRO A 74 -18.85 -1.60 17.28
C PRO A 74 -20.06 -0.67 17.42
N ALA A 75 -19.78 0.60 17.71
CA ALA A 75 -20.68 1.70 17.49
C ALA A 75 -20.35 2.25 16.11
N VAL A 76 -21.33 2.29 15.22
CA VAL A 76 -21.13 2.89 13.90
C VAL A 76 -21.06 4.41 14.09
N ALA A 77 -19.88 4.91 14.43
CA ALA A 77 -19.57 6.34 14.43
C ALA A 77 -19.54 6.83 12.99
N ILE A 78 -20.69 7.23 12.45
CA ILE A 78 -20.72 7.96 11.18
C ILE A 78 -20.30 9.39 11.51
N ALA A 79 -19.01 9.68 11.36
CA ALA A 79 -18.49 11.03 11.41
C ALA A 79 -18.76 11.70 10.05
N LYS A 80 -19.75 12.60 9.99
CA LYS A 80 -20.00 13.40 8.77
C LYS A 80 -19.37 14.77 8.91
N ALA A 81 -18.42 15.09 8.02
CA ALA A 81 -17.82 16.41 7.95
C ALA A 81 -18.89 17.46 7.57
N LYS A 82 -18.97 18.55 8.35
CA LYS A 82 -19.91 19.66 8.11
C LYS A 82 -19.23 20.96 7.63
N GLY A 83 -17.92 20.91 7.33
CA GLY A 83 -17.10 22.11 7.07
C GLY A 83 -16.59 22.75 8.35
N ASP A 84 -15.61 23.65 8.25
CA ASP A 84 -14.99 24.39 9.37
C ASP A 84 -14.50 23.51 10.54
N ASN A 85 -13.88 22.36 10.24
CA ASN A 85 -13.44 21.35 11.22
C ASN A 85 -14.56 20.79 12.13
N LYS A 86 -15.84 20.97 11.79
CA LYS A 86 -16.98 20.43 12.55
C LYS A 86 -17.35 19.01 12.10
N PHE A 87 -17.62 18.11 13.06
CA PHE A 87 -17.95 16.70 12.80
C PHE A 87 -19.20 16.25 13.55
N GLU A 88 -20.23 15.81 12.83
CA GLU A 88 -21.38 15.17 13.47
C GLU A 88 -21.07 13.69 13.74
N VAL A 89 -21.22 13.23 14.98
CA VAL A 89 -20.93 11.84 15.37
C VAL A 89 -22.20 11.21 15.95
N SER A 90 -22.76 10.25 15.20
CA SER A 90 -23.86 9.43 15.72
C SER A 90 -23.30 8.17 16.37
N ALA A 91 -23.74 7.82 17.58
CA ALA A 91 -23.34 6.57 18.23
C ALA A 91 -24.56 5.64 18.36
N VAL A 92 -24.39 4.40 17.93
CA VAL A 92 -25.36 3.32 18.15
C VAL A 92 -24.61 2.20 18.85
N ALA A 93 -24.78 2.04 20.16
CA ALA A 93 -24.13 1.00 20.94
C ALA A 93 -25.16 0.19 21.74
N ALA A 94 -24.78 -1.00 22.19
CA ALA A 94 -25.60 -1.81 23.08
C ALA A 94 -25.97 -1.03 24.36
N VAL A 95 -27.16 -1.27 24.91
CA VAL A 95 -27.61 -0.67 26.18
C VAL A 95 -26.59 -1.00 27.29
N ASP A 96 -26.40 -0.07 28.24
CA ASP A 96 -25.50 -0.19 29.40
C ASP A 96 -24.03 -0.44 29.06
N THR A 97 -23.61 -0.01 27.88
CA THR A 97 -22.23 -0.15 27.43
C THR A 97 -21.46 1.16 27.61
N ASP A 98 -20.29 1.07 28.26
CA ASP A 98 -19.32 2.16 28.25
C ASP A 98 -18.63 2.20 26.88
N VAL A 99 -18.68 3.35 26.20
CA VAL A 99 -18.04 3.53 24.89
C VAL A 99 -16.90 4.53 25.02
N LYS A 100 -15.74 4.19 24.47
CA LYS A 100 -14.60 5.10 24.37
C LYS A 100 -14.53 5.69 22.97
N LEU A 101 -14.56 7.01 22.91
CA LEU A 101 -14.37 7.78 21.69
C LEU A 101 -12.97 8.39 21.68
N THR A 102 -12.23 8.16 20.59
CA THR A 102 -10.90 8.71 20.38
C THR A 102 -10.95 9.68 19.20
N VAL A 103 -10.56 10.93 19.44
CA VAL A 103 -10.35 11.94 18.40
C VAL A 103 -8.85 12.18 18.27
N SER A 104 -8.34 12.12 17.05
CA SER A 104 -6.90 12.31 16.77
C SER A 104 -6.70 13.15 15.51
N GLN A 105 -5.62 13.94 15.49
CA GLN A 105 -5.22 14.69 14.29
C GLN A 105 -4.39 13.78 13.37
N ASP A 106 -4.80 13.65 12.10
CA ASP A 106 -4.14 12.91 11.03
C ASP A 106 -3.36 13.87 10.13
N GLN A 107 -2.23 13.40 9.58
CA GLN A 107 -1.31 14.15 8.70
C GLN A 107 -0.56 15.35 9.34
N VAL A 108 -0.24 15.32 10.63
CA VAL A 108 0.61 16.35 11.25
C VAL A 108 2.10 16.13 10.87
N PRO A 109 2.88 17.17 10.53
CA PRO A 109 4.32 17.04 10.26
C PRO A 109 5.06 16.32 11.41
N ARG A 110 6.02 15.44 11.08
CA ARG A 110 6.77 14.56 12.03
C ARG A 110 7.40 15.26 13.25
N LYS A 111 7.48 16.58 13.24
CA LYS A 111 8.04 17.41 14.30
C LYS A 111 7.10 17.61 15.50
N TYR A 112 5.81 17.31 15.35
CA TYR A 112 4.81 17.44 16.40
C TYR A 112 4.40 16.07 16.94
N LYS A 113 4.11 15.98 18.24
CA LYS A 113 3.51 14.77 18.81
C LYS A 113 2.04 14.69 18.39
N PHE A 114 1.54 13.47 18.21
CA PHE A 114 0.12 13.22 17.95
C PHE A 114 -0.70 13.63 19.17
N ALA A 115 -1.52 14.68 19.04
CA ALA A 115 -2.53 15.01 20.04
C ALA A 115 -3.74 14.10 19.82
N SER A 116 -4.07 13.29 20.83
CA SER A 116 -5.31 12.53 20.89
C SER A 116 -6.07 12.89 22.15
N VAL A 117 -7.38 13.05 22.03
CA VAL A 117 -8.25 13.21 23.20
C VAL A 117 -9.22 12.04 23.27
N GLU A 118 -9.30 11.46 24.45
CA GLU A 118 -10.14 10.30 24.75
C GLU A 118 -11.30 10.71 25.64
N TYR A 119 -12.49 10.24 25.30
CA TYR A 119 -13.71 10.51 26.04
C TYR A 119 -14.49 9.23 26.28
N SER A 120 -15.12 9.13 27.45
CA SER A 120 -15.93 7.99 27.85
C SER A 120 -17.32 8.43 28.26
N PHE A 121 -18.34 7.76 27.73
CA PHE A 121 -19.73 7.98 28.11
C PHE A 121 -20.49 6.65 28.18
N LYS A 122 -21.55 6.62 29.00
CA LYS A 122 -22.41 5.46 29.19
C LYS A 122 -23.70 5.61 28.37
N VAL A 123 -24.17 4.52 27.75
CA VAL A 123 -25.46 4.50 27.04
C VAL A 123 -26.54 3.90 27.95
N LYS A 124 -27.67 4.59 28.18
CA LYS A 124 -28.79 4.13 29.05
C LYS A 124 -30.10 3.94 28.24
N GLY A 125 -31.00 3.05 28.68
CA GLY A 125 -32.40 3.03 28.21
C GLY A 125 -33.06 1.65 28.09
N THR A 126 -34.38 1.59 28.32
CA THR A 126 -35.26 0.39 28.36
C THR A 126 -35.85 -0.02 27.01
N GLY A 127 -35.18 0.30 25.90
CA GLY A 127 -35.59 -0.12 24.56
C GLY A 127 -34.77 -1.32 24.14
N ALA A 128 -35.42 -2.45 23.83
CA ALA A 128 -34.76 -3.50 23.08
C ALA A 128 -34.11 -2.85 21.85
N ILE A 129 -32.79 -2.95 21.73
CA ILE A 129 -32.16 -2.78 20.44
C ILE A 129 -32.70 -3.95 19.65
N ALA A 130 -33.65 -3.68 18.76
CA ALA A 130 -33.85 -4.56 17.63
C ALA A 130 -32.47 -4.64 16.96
N LEU A 131 -31.72 -5.72 17.25
CA LEU A 131 -30.89 -6.35 16.22
C LEU A 131 -31.75 -6.28 14.96
N PRO A 132 -31.26 -5.72 13.84
CA PRO A 132 -32.08 -5.42 12.68
C PRO A 132 -33.09 -6.53 12.52
N GLY A 133 -34.33 -6.19 12.86
CA GLY A 133 -35.41 -7.14 12.84
C GLY A 133 -35.39 -7.72 11.45
N LYS A 134 -35.68 -9.01 11.36
CA LYS A 134 -36.17 -9.63 10.15
C LYS A 134 -37.34 -8.75 9.66
N ASN A 135 -37.01 -7.77 8.83
CA ASN A 135 -37.97 -6.88 8.20
C ASN A 135 -38.51 -7.72 7.06
N ASP A 136 -39.64 -8.37 7.29
CA ASP A 136 -40.34 -9.14 6.26
C ASP A 136 -40.87 -8.22 5.12
N ASP A 137 -40.68 -6.88 5.21
CA ASP A 137 -41.17 -5.87 4.26
C ASP A 137 -40.15 -4.84 3.74
N ILE A 138 -38.84 -5.02 3.97
CA ILE A 138 -37.87 -4.47 3.00
C ILE A 138 -37.88 -5.48 1.87
N PRO A 139 -37.93 -5.13 0.57
CA PRO A 139 -37.52 -6.04 -0.48
C PRO A 139 -36.00 -6.26 -0.35
N GLY A 140 -35.58 -6.86 0.76
CA GLY A 140 -34.29 -7.44 0.97
C GLY A 140 -34.37 -8.75 0.22
N THR A 141 -33.72 -8.79 -0.93
CA THR A 141 -33.50 -10.05 -1.62
C THR A 141 -32.84 -10.98 -0.61
N ALA A 142 -33.53 -12.03 -0.19
CA ALA A 142 -32.92 -13.07 0.61
C ALA A 142 -31.80 -13.68 -0.24
N VAL A 143 -30.56 -13.33 0.05
CA VAL A 143 -29.39 -13.93 -0.62
C VAL A 143 -29.05 -15.18 0.16
N SER A 144 -29.47 -16.33 -0.38
CA SER A 144 -29.03 -17.63 0.09
C SER A 144 -27.60 -17.86 -0.39
N TYR A 145 -26.67 -18.08 0.54
CA TYR A 145 -25.32 -18.53 0.24
C TYR A 145 -25.28 -20.05 0.42
N GLU A 146 -24.86 -20.76 -0.62
CA GLU A 146 -24.58 -22.19 -0.53
C GLU A 146 -23.07 -22.40 -0.41
N GLU A 147 -22.67 -23.40 0.37
CA GLU A 147 -21.27 -23.82 0.43
C GLU A 147 -20.85 -24.36 -0.94
N ALA A 148 -19.86 -23.72 -1.55
CA ALA A 148 -19.27 -24.21 -2.80
C ALA A 148 -18.24 -25.30 -2.48
N SER A 149 -18.48 -26.52 -2.96
CA SER A 149 -17.59 -27.67 -2.79
C SER A 149 -16.47 -27.77 -3.84
N GLY A 150 -16.15 -26.65 -4.51
CA GLY A 150 -15.13 -26.57 -5.56
C GLY A 150 -14.06 -25.52 -5.29
N ASP A 151 -12.98 -25.54 -6.08
CA ASP A 151 -11.88 -24.59 -5.94
C ASP A 151 -12.36 -23.15 -6.16
N VAL A 152 -12.20 -22.32 -5.12
CA VAL A 152 -12.51 -20.89 -5.20
C VAL A 152 -11.30 -20.16 -5.76
N VAL A 153 -11.39 -19.82 -7.04
CA VAL A 153 -10.37 -19.08 -7.79
C VAL A 153 -10.45 -17.58 -7.42
N SER A 154 -10.06 -17.25 -6.19
CA SER A 154 -10.10 -15.87 -5.68
C SER A 154 -9.11 -15.01 -6.47
N PRO A 155 -9.55 -13.85 -6.99
CA PRO A 155 -8.60 -12.86 -7.49
C PRO A 155 -7.62 -12.50 -6.38
N GLU A 156 -6.35 -12.28 -6.76
CA GLU A 156 -5.26 -11.91 -5.84
C GLU A 156 -4.78 -13.00 -4.86
N ARG A 157 -5.13 -14.28 -5.08
CA ARG A 157 -4.64 -15.40 -4.24
C ARG A 157 -4.27 -16.62 -5.04
N GLY A 158 -3.17 -17.26 -4.68
CA GLY A 158 -2.76 -18.54 -5.25
C GLY A 158 -1.43 -18.45 -5.98
N LEU A 159 -1.21 -19.41 -6.89
CA LEU A 159 0.01 -19.49 -7.68
C LEU A 159 0.01 -18.45 -8.80
N TYR A 160 1.18 -17.91 -9.10
CA TYR A 160 1.40 -17.08 -10.27
C TYR A 160 2.06 -17.87 -11.40
N HIS A 161 1.74 -17.50 -12.64
CA HIS A 161 2.53 -17.90 -13.81
C HIS A 161 3.53 -16.80 -14.16
N ALA A 162 4.80 -17.13 -14.40
CA ALA A 162 5.82 -16.16 -14.79
C ALA A 162 5.97 -16.11 -16.31
N HIS A 163 6.04 -14.91 -16.87
CA HIS A 163 6.24 -14.70 -18.29
C HIS A 163 7.18 -13.53 -18.55
N GLU A 164 8.27 -13.82 -19.27
CA GLU A 164 9.20 -12.81 -19.72
C GLU A 164 8.71 -12.16 -21.02
N VAL A 165 8.70 -10.84 -21.06
CA VAL A 165 8.38 -10.05 -22.25
C VAL A 165 9.64 -9.34 -22.70
N HIS A 166 10.09 -9.60 -23.92
CA HIS A 166 11.26 -8.97 -24.53
C HIS A 166 10.84 -8.16 -25.77
N SER A 167 11.68 -7.26 -26.27
CA SER A 167 11.35 -6.48 -27.48
C SER A 167 11.04 -7.36 -28.70
N GLY A 168 11.68 -8.53 -28.79
CA GLY A 168 11.46 -9.51 -29.87
C GLY A 168 10.36 -10.54 -29.64
N THR A 169 9.69 -10.56 -28.48
CA THR A 169 8.60 -11.52 -28.22
C THR A 169 7.25 -10.89 -28.55
N GLU A 170 6.29 -11.70 -28.99
CA GLU A 170 4.90 -11.26 -29.09
C GLU A 170 4.30 -10.98 -27.70
N PRO A 171 3.32 -10.07 -27.57
CA PRO A 171 2.57 -9.90 -26.33
C PRO A 171 1.78 -11.18 -26.00
N ILE A 172 1.50 -11.37 -24.71
CA ILE A 172 0.61 -12.45 -24.27
C ILE A 172 -0.82 -12.24 -24.80
N SER A 173 -1.59 -13.32 -24.94
CA SER A 173 -2.99 -13.25 -25.40
C SER A 173 -3.97 -13.56 -24.26
N GLY A 174 -5.16 -12.96 -24.28
CA GLY A 174 -6.19 -13.26 -23.29
C GLY A 174 -6.59 -14.74 -23.28
N ALA A 175 -6.50 -15.42 -24.41
CA ALA A 175 -6.75 -16.86 -24.53
C ALA A 175 -5.74 -17.69 -23.71
N SER A 176 -4.43 -17.37 -23.77
CA SER A 176 -3.43 -18.07 -22.96
C SER A 176 -3.62 -17.80 -21.47
N VAL A 177 -4.01 -16.56 -21.12
CA VAL A 177 -4.31 -16.20 -19.73
C VAL A 177 -5.52 -16.96 -19.19
N LYS A 178 -6.62 -17.04 -19.96
CA LYS A 178 -7.81 -17.84 -19.59
C LYS A 178 -7.47 -19.31 -19.40
N ALA A 179 -6.65 -19.88 -20.28
CA ALA A 179 -6.25 -21.28 -20.21
C ALA A 179 -5.48 -21.59 -18.91
N LEU A 180 -4.55 -20.73 -18.52
CA LEU A 180 -3.80 -20.87 -17.26
C LEU A 180 -4.66 -20.58 -16.02
N ARG A 181 -5.61 -19.64 -16.12
CA ARG A 181 -6.59 -19.42 -15.05
C ARG A 181 -7.43 -20.67 -14.77
N ALA A 182 -7.80 -21.42 -15.82
CA ALA A 182 -8.53 -22.68 -15.68
C ALA A 182 -7.73 -23.77 -14.94
N THR A 183 -6.40 -23.63 -14.80
CA THR A 183 -5.55 -24.53 -14.00
C THR A 183 -5.28 -24.02 -12.58
N GLY A 184 -5.97 -22.95 -12.15
CA GLY A 184 -5.87 -22.40 -10.79
C GLY A 184 -4.89 -21.21 -10.63
N HIS A 185 -4.27 -20.74 -11.71
CA HIS A 185 -3.38 -19.57 -11.66
C HIS A 185 -4.18 -18.27 -11.74
N THR A 186 -4.23 -17.50 -10.66
CA THR A 186 -5.00 -16.24 -10.58
C THR A 186 -4.11 -15.00 -10.60
N LEU A 187 -2.80 -15.22 -10.58
CA LEU A 187 -1.76 -14.21 -10.63
C LEU A 187 -0.88 -14.46 -11.85
N TRP A 188 -0.37 -13.38 -12.42
CA TRP A 188 0.58 -13.44 -13.53
C TRP A 188 1.74 -12.51 -13.25
N LEU A 189 2.94 -13.05 -13.19
CA LEU A 189 4.16 -12.27 -13.13
C LEU A 189 4.57 -11.90 -14.55
N LEU A 190 4.43 -10.61 -14.88
CA LEU A 190 4.92 -10.03 -16.12
C LEU A 190 6.30 -9.40 -15.87
N GLU A 191 7.32 -10.00 -16.48
CA GLU A 191 8.71 -9.53 -16.41
C GLU A 191 9.06 -8.81 -17.71
N PHE A 192 8.96 -7.48 -17.71
CA PHE A 192 9.31 -6.65 -18.86
C PHE A 192 10.81 -6.40 -18.90
N TYR A 193 11.49 -6.98 -19.88
CA TYR A 193 12.92 -6.80 -20.10
C TYR A 193 13.21 -5.57 -20.96
N LEU A 194 13.97 -4.64 -20.39
CA LEU A 194 14.38 -3.37 -20.98
C LEU A 194 15.81 -3.42 -21.56
N THR A 195 16.28 -4.61 -21.94
CA THR A 195 17.65 -4.88 -22.39
C THR A 195 18.09 -3.91 -23.50
N ASP A 196 17.21 -3.64 -24.47
CA ASP A 196 17.52 -2.80 -25.63
C ASP A 196 17.50 -1.29 -25.32
N PHE A 197 17.09 -0.92 -24.10
CA PHE A 197 16.91 0.47 -23.67
C PHE A 197 17.93 0.89 -22.61
N MET A 198 18.99 0.11 -22.38
CA MET A 198 20.03 0.41 -21.37
C MET A 198 20.65 1.81 -21.51
N THR A 199 20.62 2.41 -22.69
CA THR A 199 21.18 3.74 -22.96
C THR A 199 20.22 4.65 -23.73
N SER A 200 18.92 4.33 -23.74
CA SER A 200 17.92 5.11 -24.49
C SER A 200 16.55 5.00 -23.84
N SER A 201 15.65 5.93 -24.11
CA SER A 201 14.26 5.83 -23.67
C SER A 201 13.58 4.57 -24.22
N ILE A 202 12.65 4.00 -23.44
CA ILE A 202 11.80 2.90 -23.89
C ILE A 202 11.02 3.36 -25.14
N SER A 203 11.06 2.56 -26.20
CA SER A 203 10.35 2.91 -27.44
C SER A 203 8.83 2.86 -27.26
N THR A 204 8.11 3.72 -28.00
CA THR A 204 6.64 3.71 -28.02
C THR A 204 6.09 2.33 -28.43
N ALA A 205 6.75 1.63 -29.35
CA ALA A 205 6.35 0.30 -29.77
C ALA A 205 6.40 -0.70 -28.60
N TYR A 206 7.43 -0.66 -27.77
CA TYR A 206 7.53 -1.55 -26.62
C TYR A 206 6.58 -1.16 -25.48
N LEU A 207 6.36 0.14 -25.26
CA LEU A 207 5.33 0.63 -24.32
C LEU A 207 3.91 0.16 -24.73
N ASN A 208 3.57 0.24 -26.02
CA ASN A 208 2.30 -0.29 -26.54
C ASN A 208 2.18 -1.80 -26.31
N LYS A 209 3.27 -2.55 -26.53
CA LYS A 209 3.29 -3.98 -26.22
C LYS A 209 3.00 -4.29 -24.74
N MET A 210 3.50 -3.46 -23.82
CA MET A 210 3.16 -3.61 -22.39
C MET A 210 1.66 -3.43 -22.15
N GLU A 211 1.04 -2.43 -22.78
CA GLU A 211 -0.41 -2.21 -22.70
C GLU A 211 -1.20 -3.39 -23.25
N GLU A 212 -0.79 -3.98 -24.37
CA GLU A 212 -1.41 -5.19 -24.93
C GLU A 212 -1.32 -6.38 -23.96
N CYS A 213 -0.18 -6.56 -23.29
CA CYS A 213 -0.06 -7.56 -22.22
C CYS A 213 -1.02 -7.28 -21.06
N PHE A 214 -1.18 -6.03 -20.63
CA PHE A 214 -2.13 -5.66 -19.57
C PHE A 214 -3.59 -5.91 -20.00
N ASP A 215 -3.94 -5.62 -21.25
CA ASP A 215 -5.27 -5.90 -21.80
C ASP A 215 -5.56 -7.41 -21.84
N ALA A 216 -4.57 -8.24 -22.20
CA ALA A 216 -4.68 -9.69 -22.12
C ALA A 216 -4.88 -10.20 -20.69
N ILE A 217 -4.19 -9.63 -19.70
CA ILE A 217 -4.40 -9.94 -18.28
C ILE A 217 -5.84 -9.63 -17.86
N ARG A 218 -6.35 -8.46 -18.25
CA ARG A 218 -7.72 -8.02 -17.96
C ARG A 218 -8.75 -8.94 -18.62
N GLU A 219 -8.56 -9.28 -19.89
CA GLU A 219 -9.42 -10.22 -20.62
C GLU A 219 -9.40 -11.62 -19.97
N GLY A 220 -8.24 -12.03 -19.45
CA GLY A 220 -8.05 -13.30 -18.78
C GLY A 220 -8.66 -13.41 -17.39
N GLY A 221 -9.03 -12.28 -16.78
CA GLY A 221 -9.64 -12.25 -15.44
C GLY A 221 -8.67 -12.65 -14.32
N VAL A 222 -7.38 -12.35 -14.48
CA VAL A 222 -6.34 -12.55 -13.45
C VAL A 222 -5.75 -11.19 -13.04
N LYS A 223 -4.82 -11.19 -12.08
CA LYS A 223 -4.12 -9.97 -11.64
C LYS A 223 -2.63 -10.04 -11.97
N ALA A 224 -2.02 -8.89 -12.24
CA ALA A 224 -0.61 -8.78 -12.61
C ALA A 224 0.28 -8.48 -11.41
N ILE A 225 1.32 -9.29 -11.22
CA ILE A 225 2.56 -8.90 -10.56
C ILE A 225 3.45 -8.35 -11.67
N VAL A 226 3.93 -7.12 -11.55
CA VAL A 226 4.78 -6.52 -12.59
C VAL A 226 6.21 -6.46 -12.08
N ARG A 227 7.19 -6.76 -12.94
CA ARG A 227 8.62 -6.52 -12.69
C ARG A 227 9.28 -6.00 -13.95
N PHE A 228 10.17 -5.04 -13.79
CA PHE A 228 11.05 -4.57 -14.87
C PHE A 228 12.47 -5.07 -14.62
N ALA A 229 13.16 -5.52 -15.66
CA ALA A 229 14.52 -6.03 -15.57
C ALA A 229 15.33 -5.64 -16.81
N TYR A 230 16.65 -5.70 -16.73
CA TYR A 230 17.53 -5.35 -17.85
C TYR A 230 18.29 -6.54 -18.43
N ARG A 231 18.54 -7.58 -17.62
CA ARG A 231 19.30 -8.77 -18.02
C ARG A 231 18.65 -10.01 -17.43
N ASN A 232 18.47 -11.03 -18.26
CA ASN A 232 17.92 -12.33 -17.85
C ASN A 232 19.01 -13.38 -17.58
N ASN A 233 20.27 -12.97 -17.53
CA ASN A 233 21.40 -13.83 -17.25
C ASN A 233 22.55 -13.01 -16.63
N ASN A 234 23.48 -13.72 -15.98
CA ASN A 234 24.66 -13.13 -15.36
C ASN A 234 25.95 -13.79 -15.91
N ASN A 235 25.94 -14.17 -17.18
CA ASN A 235 27.00 -15.02 -17.74
C ASN A 235 28.29 -14.26 -18.05
N ASN A 236 28.20 -12.94 -18.29
CA ASN A 236 29.35 -12.09 -18.56
C ASN A 236 29.52 -11.07 -17.44
N ALA A 237 30.58 -11.23 -16.63
CA ALA A 237 30.89 -10.34 -15.54
C ALA A 237 31.14 -8.88 -15.99
N ASN A 238 31.64 -8.69 -17.22
CA ASN A 238 32.05 -7.38 -17.74
C ASN A 238 30.91 -6.55 -18.35
N GLU A 239 29.72 -7.12 -18.51
CA GLU A 239 28.56 -6.39 -19.04
C GLU A 239 27.83 -5.62 -17.95
N ASP A 240 27.30 -4.46 -18.27
CA ASP A 240 26.43 -3.74 -17.34
C ASP A 240 25.14 -4.52 -17.08
N LYS A 241 24.81 -4.67 -15.79
CA LYS A 241 23.66 -5.46 -15.32
C LYS A 241 22.37 -4.64 -15.22
N ASP A 242 22.54 -3.33 -15.09
CA ASP A 242 21.52 -2.28 -15.06
C ASP A 242 22.13 -1.04 -15.73
N PRO A 243 21.32 -0.06 -16.17
CA PRO A 243 21.84 1.15 -16.77
C PRO A 243 22.26 2.14 -15.67
N GLU A 244 22.80 3.29 -16.07
CA GLU A 244 23.02 4.38 -15.14
C GLU A 244 21.71 4.77 -14.41
N VAL A 245 21.86 5.24 -13.16
CA VAL A 245 20.73 5.57 -12.28
C VAL A 245 19.75 6.54 -12.96
N HIS A 246 20.25 7.57 -13.64
CA HIS A 246 19.41 8.56 -14.31
C HIS A 246 18.56 7.93 -15.43
N GLN A 247 19.13 6.98 -16.19
CA GLN A 247 18.42 6.30 -17.28
C GLN A 247 17.31 5.39 -16.73
N ALA A 248 17.57 4.69 -15.62
CA ALA A 248 16.52 3.91 -14.95
C ALA A 248 15.36 4.79 -14.45
N LEU A 249 15.65 5.99 -13.93
CA LEU A 249 14.61 6.94 -13.50
C LEU A 249 13.76 7.42 -14.69
N VAL A 250 14.37 7.69 -15.85
CA VAL A 250 13.63 8.00 -17.09
C VAL A 250 12.70 6.84 -17.47
N HIS A 251 13.14 5.59 -17.36
CA HIS A 251 12.28 4.44 -17.63
C HIS A 251 11.10 4.36 -16.66
N VAL A 252 11.31 4.63 -15.37
CA VAL A 252 10.24 4.69 -14.37
C VAL A 252 9.18 5.74 -14.75
N GLU A 253 9.61 6.93 -15.20
CA GLU A 253 8.70 7.97 -15.68
C GLU A 253 7.87 7.52 -16.89
N GLN A 254 8.49 6.81 -17.85
CA GLN A 254 7.80 6.33 -19.05
C GLN A 254 6.75 5.25 -18.75
N VAL A 255 6.99 4.37 -17.77
CA VAL A 255 6.04 3.30 -17.42
C VAL A 255 4.97 3.75 -16.42
N ALA A 256 5.16 4.87 -15.73
CA ALA A 256 4.22 5.36 -14.71
C ALA A 256 2.77 5.55 -15.24
N PRO A 257 2.53 6.12 -16.44
CA PRO A 257 1.17 6.23 -16.98
C PRO A 257 0.50 4.85 -17.20
N ILE A 258 1.27 3.87 -17.68
CA ILE A 258 0.77 2.50 -17.95
C ILE A 258 0.39 1.83 -16.63
N LEU A 259 1.25 1.93 -15.60
CA LEU A 259 0.97 1.37 -14.27
C LEU A 259 -0.27 2.00 -13.63
N ARG A 260 -0.50 3.31 -13.85
CA ARG A 260 -1.68 4.02 -13.31
C ARG A 260 -2.96 3.68 -14.05
N LYS A 261 -2.92 3.62 -15.37
CA LYS A 261 -4.06 3.22 -16.20
C LYS A 261 -4.56 1.81 -15.86
N ASN A 262 -3.63 0.92 -15.51
CA ASN A 262 -3.91 -0.49 -15.22
C ASN A 262 -3.99 -0.82 -13.72
N GLU A 263 -4.34 0.18 -12.88
CA GLU A 263 -4.46 0.03 -11.42
C GLU A 263 -5.46 -1.07 -11.01
N ASP A 264 -6.53 -1.26 -11.79
CA ASP A 264 -7.58 -2.23 -11.53
C ASP A 264 -7.05 -3.68 -11.50
N ILE A 265 -6.08 -4.01 -12.35
CA ILE A 265 -5.50 -5.35 -12.48
C ILE A 265 -4.13 -5.51 -11.82
N LEU A 266 -3.47 -4.42 -11.43
CA LEU A 266 -2.15 -4.46 -10.79
C LEU A 266 -2.27 -4.99 -9.35
N PHE A 267 -1.81 -6.21 -9.08
CA PHE A 267 -1.74 -6.73 -7.71
C PHE A 267 -0.63 -6.03 -6.92
N CYS A 268 0.57 -5.99 -7.49
CA CYS A 268 1.73 -5.28 -6.95
C CYS A 268 2.78 -5.05 -8.04
N LEU A 269 3.67 -4.09 -7.80
CA LEU A 269 4.91 -3.94 -8.55
C LEU A 269 6.07 -4.53 -7.73
N GLN A 270 6.72 -5.57 -8.22
CA GLN A 270 8.03 -5.94 -7.70
C GLN A 270 9.01 -4.84 -8.11
N ALA A 271 9.62 -4.20 -7.12
CA ALA A 271 10.62 -3.17 -7.36
C ALA A 271 11.75 -3.83 -8.14
N GLY A 272 11.77 -3.60 -9.45
CA GLY A 272 12.72 -4.18 -10.39
C GLY A 272 13.85 -3.20 -10.65
N PHE A 273 14.26 -3.12 -11.92
CA PHE A 273 15.25 -2.19 -12.50
C PHE A 273 16.69 -2.33 -11.97
N ILE A 274 16.92 -3.00 -10.83
CA ILE A 274 18.27 -3.16 -10.29
C ILE A 274 18.77 -4.56 -10.51
N GLY A 275 19.90 -4.64 -11.21
CA GLY A 275 20.69 -5.83 -11.42
C GLY A 275 20.03 -6.91 -12.26
N THR A 276 20.67 -8.08 -12.30
CA THR A 276 20.18 -9.22 -13.07
C THR A 276 18.81 -9.68 -12.56
N TRP A 277 17.90 -10.01 -13.49
CA TRP A 277 16.51 -10.39 -13.26
C TRP A 277 15.66 -9.35 -12.51
N GLY A 278 16.19 -8.13 -12.34
CA GLY A 278 15.57 -7.08 -11.54
C GLY A 278 15.48 -7.44 -10.05
N GLU A 279 16.34 -8.34 -9.55
CA GLU A 279 16.26 -8.88 -8.19
C GLU A 279 17.04 -8.08 -7.14
N TRP A 280 17.51 -6.88 -7.50
CA TRP A 280 18.27 -6.01 -6.59
C TRP A 280 19.63 -6.58 -6.18
N TYR A 281 20.15 -7.50 -6.98
CA TYR A 281 21.44 -8.13 -6.82
C TYR A 281 22.18 -8.20 -8.16
N TYR A 282 23.51 -8.36 -8.13
CA TYR A 282 24.38 -8.23 -9.31
C TYR A 282 24.13 -6.92 -10.06
N THR A 283 24.53 -5.80 -9.47
CA THR A 283 24.30 -4.46 -10.03
C THR A 283 25.61 -3.78 -10.41
N THR A 284 25.59 -2.98 -11.47
CA THR A 284 26.73 -2.13 -11.84
C THR A 284 26.60 -0.74 -11.22
N HIS A 285 25.44 -0.08 -11.33
CA HIS A 285 25.27 1.33 -10.97
C HIS A 285 24.49 1.58 -9.67
N PHE A 286 23.92 0.55 -9.05
CA PHE A 286 23.11 0.66 -7.81
C PHE A 286 23.78 0.04 -6.58
N ALA A 287 25.11 0.12 -6.48
CA ALA A 287 25.84 -0.35 -5.30
C ALA A 287 25.49 0.45 -4.02
N SER A 288 25.17 1.74 -4.15
CA SER A 288 24.87 2.60 -3.00
C SER A 288 23.39 2.56 -2.58
N MET A 289 23.12 2.63 -1.27
CA MET A 289 21.75 2.74 -0.77
C MET A 289 21.05 4.03 -1.18
N SER A 290 21.79 5.12 -1.43
CA SER A 290 21.22 6.37 -1.93
C SER A 290 20.62 6.20 -3.33
N ALA A 291 21.33 5.54 -4.25
CA ALA A 291 20.82 5.26 -5.60
C ALA A 291 19.58 4.36 -5.55
N ARG A 292 19.60 3.31 -4.71
CA ARG A 292 18.44 2.43 -4.51
C ARG A 292 17.24 3.15 -3.93
N LYS A 293 17.48 4.08 -2.99
CA LYS A 293 16.42 4.90 -2.40
C LYS A 293 15.79 5.83 -3.44
N GLN A 294 16.60 6.50 -4.26
CA GLN A 294 16.10 7.36 -5.35
C GLN A 294 15.16 6.60 -6.28
N LEU A 295 15.55 5.39 -6.70
CA LEU A 295 14.68 4.54 -7.50
C LEU A 295 13.42 4.10 -6.73
N THR A 296 13.56 3.70 -5.45
CA THR A 296 12.40 3.28 -4.64
C THR A 296 11.38 4.40 -4.50
N ASP A 297 11.83 5.62 -4.20
CA ASP A 297 10.97 6.79 -4.11
C ASP A 297 10.27 6.98 -5.46
N ALA A 298 11.01 7.07 -6.57
CA ALA A 298 10.42 7.22 -7.91
C ALA A 298 9.36 6.15 -8.24
N LEU A 299 9.58 4.89 -7.85
CA LEU A 299 8.59 3.82 -7.99
C LEU A 299 7.36 4.03 -7.10
N LEU A 300 7.55 4.49 -5.86
CA LEU A 300 6.45 4.89 -4.98
C LEU A 300 5.64 6.03 -5.59
N GLU A 301 6.25 7.01 -6.27
CA GLU A 301 5.52 8.05 -6.99
C GLU A 301 4.81 7.53 -8.26
N ALA A 302 5.45 6.64 -9.01
CA ALA A 302 4.92 6.07 -10.24
C ALA A 302 3.68 5.20 -10.02
N VAL A 303 3.72 4.31 -9.02
CA VAL A 303 2.65 3.34 -8.74
C VAL A 303 1.44 4.02 -8.08
N PRO A 304 0.18 3.67 -8.43
CA PRO A 304 -1.00 4.21 -7.79
C PRO A 304 -1.02 4.07 -6.27
N ALA A 305 -1.66 5.02 -5.58
CA ALA A 305 -1.67 5.03 -4.12
C ALA A 305 -2.42 3.84 -3.47
N SER A 306 -3.34 3.21 -4.21
CA SER A 306 -4.04 2.01 -3.74
C SER A 306 -3.20 0.73 -3.87
N ARG A 307 -2.08 0.79 -4.61
CA ARG A 307 -1.21 -0.35 -4.90
C ARG A 307 0.12 -0.23 -4.18
N GLN A 308 0.82 -1.36 -4.12
CA GLN A 308 2.04 -1.54 -3.35
C GLN A 308 3.21 -1.90 -4.26
N ILE A 309 4.41 -1.54 -3.81
CA ILE A 309 5.66 -2.07 -4.36
C ILE A 309 6.22 -3.14 -3.42
N GLN A 310 6.96 -4.11 -3.96
CA GLN A 310 7.63 -5.16 -3.20
C GLN A 310 9.14 -5.04 -3.35
N LEU A 311 9.86 -4.95 -2.23
CA LEU A 311 11.32 -4.98 -2.23
C LEU A 311 11.84 -6.40 -1.99
N ARG A 312 13.00 -6.73 -2.56
CA ARG A 312 13.63 -8.06 -2.47
C ARG A 312 13.84 -8.54 -1.03
N THR A 313 14.25 -7.63 -0.14
CA THR A 313 14.48 -7.94 1.29
C THR A 313 13.99 -6.80 2.18
N PRO A 314 13.59 -7.08 3.43
CA PRO A 314 13.27 -6.06 4.42
C PRO A 314 14.46 -5.12 4.71
N ALA A 315 15.67 -5.66 4.64
CA ALA A 315 16.91 -4.93 4.91
C ALA A 315 17.11 -3.72 3.99
N PHE A 316 16.66 -3.78 2.73
CA PHE A 316 16.71 -2.63 1.83
C PHE A 316 15.78 -1.51 2.33
N LYS A 317 14.53 -1.82 2.66
CA LYS A 317 13.58 -0.85 3.23
C LYS A 317 14.16 -0.20 4.49
N MET A 318 14.71 -1.01 5.39
CA MET A 318 15.31 -0.54 6.64
C MET A 318 16.49 0.39 6.40
N SER A 319 17.41 -0.01 5.53
CA SER A 319 18.62 0.78 5.20
C SER A 319 18.27 2.10 4.49
N MET A 320 17.33 2.08 3.55
CA MET A 320 16.96 3.26 2.76
C MET A 320 16.19 4.31 3.56
N TYR A 321 15.40 3.88 4.55
CA TYR A 321 14.53 4.78 5.31
C TYR A 321 14.93 4.91 6.79
N ASN A 322 16.10 4.38 7.16
CA ASN A 322 16.63 4.41 8.52
C ASN A 322 15.63 3.87 9.55
N LEU A 323 15.07 2.69 9.26
CA LEU A 323 14.10 2.00 10.12
C LEU A 323 14.78 0.88 10.91
N ALA A 324 14.39 0.71 12.17
CA ALA A 324 14.75 -0.46 12.96
C ALA A 324 13.73 -1.59 12.77
N LEU A 325 14.08 -2.83 13.16
CA LEU A 325 13.20 -3.99 13.04
C LEU A 325 11.86 -3.79 13.77
N LYS A 326 11.88 -3.03 14.87
CA LYS A 326 10.67 -2.66 15.62
C LYS A 326 9.72 -1.72 14.85
N ASP A 327 10.19 -1.10 13.77
CA ASP A 327 9.46 -0.13 12.95
C ASP A 327 8.91 -0.74 11.65
N THR A 328 9.18 -2.03 11.36
CA THR A 328 8.77 -2.75 10.15
C THR A 328 7.61 -3.70 10.37
#